data_AF-A0AAX4H3A1-F1
#
_entry.id   AF-A0AAX4H3A1-F1
#
_cell.length_a   1.000
_cell.length_b   1.000
_cell.length_c   1.000
_cell.angle_alpha   90.00
_cell.angle_beta   90.00
_cell.angle_gamma   90.00
#
_symmetry.space_group_name_H-M   'P 1'
#
loop_
_entity.id
_entity.type
_entity.pdbx_description
1 polymer ?
#
loop_
_entity_poly.entity_id
_entity_poly.type
_entity_poly.pdbx_seq_one_letter_code
_entity_poly.pdbx_strand_id
1 'polypeptide(L)'
;MSLYSCSHLSHSMRLLPSKSRVAIGSYRNLHQSLYIAQQKSSQDLKSDIIKSKIESDKNDLVPNNGASMNNDIEKQARPTPLLNLDSIFVLSVPITTHRSFIYCHHKPSLLSDKQRNEMDWRVKAENKVVSLAIKGWNKLENSKVSINQKIVVFIRRLLSSIPYDENCLRSFPRKSVMIREINEEHRESLPKVVLTADIESDVVSLDQLKPIPVYHPRFQEPQAILSQMHEFRSSLTAYHKKWAYLCALGIPLSLPAALIPVLPNVPGFYFAYRLYCHLQALRGAGNLGYLLESNSADDTIEDTTHLTFSSVPGLDNPYLASGLFEKIKEENLEESERLLINPEIVDQLCESTHLHQVKDDLLRALAQESRRLKKSLEESPE
;
A
#
# COMPACT_ATOMS: atom_id res chain seq x y z
N MET A 1 34.69 19.29 30.82
CA MET A 1 34.32 18.38 29.71
C MET A 1 33.45 17.29 30.29
N SER A 2 32.12 17.47 30.25
CA SER A 2 31.15 16.55 30.83
C SER A 2 29.96 16.42 29.89
N LEU A 3 29.54 15.17 29.71
CA LEU A 3 28.21 14.76 29.27
C LEU A 3 27.13 15.53 30.07
N TYR A 4 26.17 16.14 29.37
CA TYR A 4 24.84 16.46 29.91
C TYR A 4 23.78 16.49 28.79
N SER A 5 23.03 15.40 28.72
CA SER A 5 21.56 15.32 28.67
C SER A 5 20.77 15.93 27.49
N CYS A 6 20.46 15.05 26.53
CA CYS A 6 19.21 15.04 25.77
C CYS A 6 17.99 14.90 26.71
N SER A 7 17.42 16.01 27.19
CA SER A 7 16.13 15.97 27.89
C SER A 7 15.20 17.18 27.64
N HIS A 8 15.63 18.20 26.88
CA HIS A 8 14.88 19.45 26.80
C HIS A 8 13.92 19.64 25.62
N LEU A 9 13.93 18.81 24.57
CA LEU A 9 12.96 18.93 23.46
C LEU A 9 11.65 18.15 23.64
N SER A 10 11.57 17.22 24.61
CA SER A 10 10.34 16.48 24.92
C SER A 10 9.33 17.30 25.75
N HIS A 11 9.76 18.41 26.36
CA HIS A 11 8.92 19.24 27.21
C HIS A 11 8.16 20.36 26.48
N SER A 12 8.61 20.78 25.29
CA SER A 12 7.99 21.92 24.59
C SER A 12 6.76 21.54 23.72
N MET A 13 6.52 20.25 23.44
CA MET A 13 5.29 19.79 22.75
C MET A 13 4.11 19.46 23.69
N ARG A 14 4.25 19.67 25.00
CA ARG A 14 3.15 19.50 25.97
C ARG A 14 2.28 20.74 26.18
N LEU A 15 2.61 21.88 25.55
CA LEU A 15 1.91 23.16 25.74
C LEU A 15 1.13 23.62 24.49
N LEU A 16 0.55 22.69 23.74
CA LEU A 16 -0.43 23.03 22.70
C LEU A 16 -1.85 22.66 23.17
N PRO A 17 -2.84 23.58 23.03
CA PRO A 17 -4.19 23.39 23.56
C PRO A 17 -4.86 22.13 23.00
N SER A 18 -5.67 21.46 23.84
CA SER A 18 -6.24 20.13 23.55
C SER A 18 -7.08 20.06 22.28
N LYS A 19 -7.58 21.20 21.79
CA LYS A 19 -8.33 21.33 20.52
C LYS A 19 -7.47 21.04 19.27
N SER A 20 -6.14 21.18 19.34
CA SER A 20 -5.23 20.94 18.21
C SER A 20 -4.83 19.46 18.05
N ARG A 21 -4.93 18.65 19.11
CA ARG A 21 -4.67 17.19 19.07
C ARG A 21 -5.85 16.39 18.49
N VAL A 22 -7.06 16.97 18.51
CA VAL A 22 -8.30 16.37 18.00
C VAL A 22 -8.35 16.37 16.47
N ALA A 23 -7.73 17.34 15.80
CA ALA A 23 -7.69 17.40 14.34
C ALA A 23 -6.86 16.24 13.75
N ILE A 24 -5.70 15.93 14.33
CA ILE A 24 -4.72 14.99 13.73
C ILE A 24 -5.16 13.51 13.86
N GLY A 25 -6.01 13.17 14.84
CA GLY A 25 -6.61 11.84 14.98
C GLY A 25 -7.73 11.56 13.97
N SER A 26 -8.59 12.56 13.71
CA SER A 26 -9.78 12.45 12.85
C SER A 26 -9.43 12.28 11.36
N TYR A 27 -8.32 12.88 10.88
CA TYR A 27 -7.87 12.73 9.48
C TYR A 27 -7.33 11.34 9.15
N ARG A 28 -6.89 10.57 10.15
CA ARG A 28 -6.19 9.29 9.93
C ARG A 28 -7.13 8.19 9.45
N ASN A 29 -8.35 8.16 9.97
CA ASN A 29 -9.36 7.16 9.63
C ASN A 29 -10.26 7.61 8.49
N LEU A 30 -10.47 8.94 8.33
CA LEU A 30 -11.14 9.53 7.17
C LEU A 30 -10.44 9.16 5.86
N HIS A 31 -9.12 9.20 5.90
CA HIS A 31 -8.28 8.97 4.74
C HIS A 31 -8.10 7.49 4.43
N GLN A 32 -7.91 6.62 5.44
CA GLN A 32 -7.93 5.16 5.22
C GLN A 32 -9.23 4.78 4.51
N SER A 33 -10.33 5.44 4.86
CA SER A 33 -11.62 5.19 4.26
C SER A 33 -11.86 5.89 2.91
N LEU A 34 -11.20 7.01 2.59
CA LEU A 34 -11.21 7.58 1.23
C LEU A 34 -10.38 6.74 0.26
N TYR A 35 -9.25 6.20 0.72
CA TYR A 35 -8.45 5.24 -0.02
C TYR A 35 -9.18 3.90 -0.17
N ILE A 36 -9.77 3.36 0.91
CA ILE A 36 -10.65 2.17 0.86
C ILE A 36 -11.90 2.44 0.02
N ALA A 37 -12.46 3.65 0.00
CA ALA A 37 -13.61 3.98 -0.83
C ALA A 37 -13.24 4.17 -2.30
N GLN A 38 -12.04 4.68 -2.58
CA GLN A 38 -11.49 4.73 -3.94
C GLN A 38 -11.19 3.30 -4.45
N GLN A 39 -10.70 2.42 -3.59
CA GLN A 39 -10.51 1.00 -3.90
C GLN A 39 -11.85 0.24 -4.04
N LYS A 40 -12.82 0.46 -3.13
CA LYS A 40 -14.17 -0.13 -3.20
C LYS A 40 -14.94 0.35 -4.41
N SER A 41 -14.94 1.65 -4.72
CA SER A 41 -15.57 2.20 -5.92
C SER A 41 -15.00 1.56 -7.20
N SER A 42 -13.68 1.31 -7.25
CA SER A 42 -13.03 0.64 -8.38
C SER A 42 -13.32 -0.86 -8.47
N GLN A 43 -13.66 -1.53 -7.36
CA GLN A 43 -14.08 -2.93 -7.34
C GLN A 43 -15.59 -3.09 -7.63
N ASP A 44 -16.42 -2.20 -7.10
CA ASP A 44 -17.87 -2.18 -7.32
C ASP A 44 -18.18 -1.89 -8.79
N LEU A 45 -17.47 -0.92 -9.40
CA LEU A 45 -17.55 -0.61 -10.84
C LEU A 45 -17.17 -1.82 -11.72
N LYS A 46 -16.20 -2.65 -11.30
CA LYS A 46 -15.83 -3.88 -12.02
C LYS A 46 -16.85 -5.00 -11.82
N SER A 47 -17.45 -5.11 -10.64
CA SER A 47 -18.51 -6.09 -10.38
C SER A 47 -19.77 -5.81 -11.20
N ASP A 48 -20.09 -4.54 -11.42
CA ASP A 48 -21.23 -4.11 -12.25
C ASP A 48 -20.93 -4.24 -13.76
N ILE A 49 -19.67 -4.02 -14.17
CA ILE A 49 -19.22 -4.30 -15.55
C ILE A 49 -19.20 -5.81 -15.84
N ILE A 50 -18.77 -6.65 -14.89
CA ILE A 50 -18.78 -8.10 -15.03
C ILE A 50 -20.23 -8.64 -15.03
N LYS A 51 -21.13 -8.12 -14.18
CA LYS A 51 -22.55 -8.49 -14.21
C LYS A 51 -23.23 -8.07 -15.51
N SER A 52 -22.97 -6.86 -16.02
CA SER A 52 -23.52 -6.42 -17.30
C SER A 52 -22.94 -7.15 -18.52
N LYS A 53 -21.68 -7.61 -18.44
CA LYS A 53 -21.07 -8.48 -19.46
C LYS A 53 -21.70 -9.89 -19.45
N ILE A 54 -21.89 -10.48 -18.27
CA ILE A 54 -22.54 -11.81 -18.10
C ILE A 54 -24.02 -11.77 -18.52
N GLU A 55 -24.70 -10.64 -18.33
CA GLU A 55 -26.10 -10.45 -18.73
C GLU A 55 -26.25 -10.12 -20.22
N SER A 56 -25.22 -9.52 -20.83
CA SER A 56 -25.11 -9.35 -22.29
C SER A 56 -24.83 -10.67 -23.00
N ASP A 57 -23.96 -11.53 -22.46
CA ASP A 57 -23.60 -12.83 -23.07
C ASP A 57 -24.70 -13.90 -22.93
N LYS A 58 -25.70 -13.67 -22.06
CA LYS A 58 -26.88 -14.56 -21.93
C LYS A 58 -27.95 -14.36 -23.00
N ASN A 59 -27.92 -13.27 -23.76
CA ASN A 59 -28.95 -12.95 -24.75
C ASN A 59 -28.65 -13.45 -26.18
N ASP A 60 -27.47 -14.06 -26.42
CA ASP A 60 -27.02 -14.50 -27.76
C ASP A 60 -26.90 -16.03 -27.94
N LEU A 61 -27.72 -16.83 -27.26
CA LEU A 61 -27.74 -18.29 -27.46
C LEU A 61 -29.15 -18.84 -27.69
N VAL A 62 -29.47 -19.08 -28.97
CA VAL A 62 -30.58 -19.95 -29.43
C VAL A 62 -30.17 -21.43 -29.22
N PRO A 63 -31.07 -22.31 -28.75
CA PRO A 63 -30.69 -23.65 -28.28
C PRO A 63 -30.60 -24.64 -29.44
N ASN A 64 -29.62 -25.55 -29.37
CA ASN A 64 -29.69 -26.79 -30.14
C ASN A 64 -29.57 -27.99 -29.20
N ASN A 65 -30.52 -28.91 -29.36
CA ASN A 65 -30.74 -30.09 -28.55
C ASN A 65 -29.76 -31.21 -28.90
N GLY A 66 -29.42 -32.01 -27.89
CA GLY A 66 -29.26 -33.45 -28.07
C GLY A 66 -27.94 -34.07 -27.62
N ALA A 67 -28.04 -34.80 -26.50
CA ALA A 67 -27.47 -36.14 -26.27
C ALA A 67 -26.35 -36.27 -25.20
N SER A 68 -26.83 -36.82 -24.07
CA SER A 68 -26.29 -37.94 -23.30
C SER A 68 -25.01 -37.77 -22.47
N MET A 69 -25.27 -37.66 -21.16
CA MET A 69 -24.62 -38.33 -20.03
C MET A 69 -23.18 -38.81 -20.21
N ASN A 70 -22.27 -38.22 -19.43
CA ASN A 70 -21.52 -38.94 -18.40
C ASN A 70 -21.08 -37.97 -17.30
N ASN A 71 -21.51 -38.27 -16.08
CA ASN A 71 -21.16 -37.56 -14.86
C ASN A 71 -19.90 -38.22 -14.29
N ASP A 72 -18.74 -37.59 -14.48
CA ASP A 72 -17.60 -37.80 -13.63
C ASP A 72 -17.24 -36.44 -13.01
N ILE A 73 -17.49 -36.36 -11.70
CA ILE A 73 -17.28 -35.18 -10.86
C ILE A 73 -15.77 -35.03 -10.69
N GLU A 74 -15.15 -34.31 -11.62
CA GLU A 74 -13.82 -33.75 -11.42
C GLU A 74 -13.98 -32.56 -10.45
N LYS A 75 -13.73 -32.81 -9.17
CA LYS A 75 -13.52 -31.76 -8.17
C LYS A 75 -12.32 -30.92 -8.63
N GLN A 76 -12.59 -29.87 -9.42
CA GLN A 76 -11.63 -28.81 -9.69
C GLN A 76 -11.22 -28.20 -8.35
N ALA A 77 -10.04 -28.61 -7.86
CA ALA A 77 -9.37 -27.92 -6.77
C ALA A 77 -9.15 -26.47 -7.24
N ARG A 78 -9.77 -25.51 -6.55
CA ARG A 78 -9.44 -24.09 -6.75
C ARG A 78 -7.92 -23.95 -6.65
N PRO A 79 -7.25 -23.24 -7.59
CA PRO A 79 -5.82 -23.02 -7.49
C PRO A 79 -5.54 -22.37 -6.13
N THR A 80 -4.67 -23.00 -5.34
CA THR A 80 -4.21 -22.43 -4.08
C THR A 80 -3.62 -21.05 -4.38
N PRO A 81 -4.03 -19.98 -3.69
CA PRO A 81 -3.52 -18.65 -3.96
C PRO A 81 -2.00 -18.64 -3.78
N LEU A 82 -1.30 -17.98 -4.70
CA LEU A 82 0.17 -17.95 -4.75
C LEU A 82 0.80 -17.37 -3.48
N LEU A 83 0.07 -16.48 -2.80
CA LEU A 83 0.43 -15.88 -1.52
C LEU A 83 -0.70 -16.12 -0.51
N ASN A 84 -0.33 -16.34 0.76
CA ASN A 84 -1.31 -16.43 1.84
C ASN A 84 -1.75 -15.02 2.27
N LEU A 85 -2.90 -14.58 1.75
CA LEU A 85 -3.51 -13.28 2.07
C LEU A 85 -3.97 -13.13 3.53
N ASP A 86 -4.06 -14.25 4.28
CA ASP A 86 -4.40 -14.27 5.69
C ASP A 86 -3.17 -14.13 6.61
N SER A 87 -1.99 -13.91 6.04
CA SER A 87 -0.74 -13.67 6.79
C SER A 87 -0.14 -12.30 6.45
N ILE A 88 0.69 -11.77 7.34
CA ILE A 88 1.48 -10.57 7.07
C ILE A 88 2.71 -10.94 6.23
N PHE A 89 2.97 -10.19 5.16
CA PHE A 89 4.15 -10.39 4.33
C PHE A 89 4.56 -9.11 3.62
N VAL A 90 5.80 -9.09 3.13
CA VAL A 90 6.30 -8.04 2.24
C VAL A 90 6.44 -8.62 0.84
N LEU A 91 5.93 -7.92 -0.17
CA LEU A 91 6.07 -8.25 -1.58
C LEU A 91 7.03 -7.26 -2.23
N SER A 92 8.05 -7.77 -2.91
CA SER A 92 8.92 -7.03 -3.80
C SER A 92 8.56 -7.34 -5.26
N VAL A 93 8.22 -6.31 -6.02
CA VAL A 93 7.94 -6.42 -7.47
C VAL A 93 8.98 -5.59 -8.22
N PRO A 94 9.92 -6.18 -8.96
CA PRO A 94 10.90 -5.43 -9.72
C PRO A 94 10.19 -4.60 -10.81
N ILE A 95 10.41 -3.27 -10.81
CA ILE A 95 9.84 -2.33 -11.79
C ILE A 95 10.89 -2.03 -12.87
N THR A 96 12.12 -1.78 -12.46
CA THR A 96 13.29 -1.57 -13.31
C THR A 96 14.39 -2.55 -12.91
N THR A 97 15.48 -2.58 -13.67
CA THR A 97 16.68 -3.35 -13.33
C THR A 97 17.27 -2.97 -11.96
N HIS A 98 17.06 -1.72 -11.48
CA HIS A 98 17.61 -1.23 -10.22
C HIS A 98 16.56 -1.00 -9.12
N ARG A 99 15.29 -0.80 -9.48
CA ARG A 99 14.24 -0.38 -8.53
C ARG A 99 13.10 -1.38 -8.47
N SER A 100 12.64 -1.58 -7.24
CA SER A 100 11.53 -2.47 -6.93
C SER A 100 10.40 -1.72 -6.26
N PHE A 101 9.18 -2.14 -6.52
CA PHE A 101 8.02 -1.76 -5.74
C PHE A 101 7.97 -2.64 -4.49
N ILE A 102 7.94 -2.03 -3.30
CA ILE A 102 7.94 -2.76 -2.03
C ILE A 102 6.61 -2.52 -1.32
N TYR A 103 5.89 -3.58 -1.01
CA TYR A 103 4.56 -3.52 -0.42
C TYR A 103 4.39 -4.47 0.75
N CYS A 104 4.05 -3.94 1.91
CA CYS A 104 3.67 -4.75 3.06
C CYS A 104 2.16 -5.02 3.02
N HIS A 105 1.81 -6.28 2.80
CA HIS A 105 0.44 -6.76 2.97
C HIS A 105 0.22 -7.07 4.44
N HIS A 106 -0.86 -6.54 5.00
CA HIS A 106 -1.28 -6.78 6.37
C HIS A 106 -2.81 -6.83 6.41
N LYS A 107 -3.40 -7.54 7.39
CA LYS A 107 -4.85 -7.58 7.50
C LYS A 107 -5.36 -6.15 7.77
N PRO A 108 -6.38 -5.65 7.04
CA PRO A 108 -7.01 -4.42 7.44
C PRO A 108 -7.63 -4.70 8.81
N SER A 109 -7.01 -4.18 9.87
CA SER A 109 -7.49 -4.39 11.23
C SER A 109 -8.78 -3.63 11.44
N LEU A 110 -9.85 -4.21 10.92
CA LEU A 110 -11.20 -4.03 11.37
C LEU A 110 -11.18 -4.46 12.83
N LEU A 111 -11.23 -3.50 13.74
CA LEU A 111 -11.40 -3.73 15.18
C LEU A 111 -12.29 -4.94 15.39
N SER A 112 -11.83 -5.93 16.17
CA SER A 112 -12.59 -7.13 16.49
C SER A 112 -14.03 -6.73 16.81
N ASP A 113 -15.04 -7.45 16.29
CA ASP A 113 -16.45 -7.05 16.40
C ASP A 113 -16.88 -6.77 17.86
N LYS A 114 -16.17 -7.36 18.83
CA LYS A 114 -16.31 -7.06 20.27
C LYS A 114 -15.83 -5.65 20.66
N GLN A 115 -14.68 -5.18 20.15
CA GLN A 115 -14.19 -3.80 20.33
C GLN A 115 -15.00 -2.78 19.50
N ARG A 116 -15.51 -3.19 18.32
CA ARG A 116 -16.34 -2.33 17.46
C ARG A 116 -17.68 -1.96 18.12
N ASN A 117 -18.23 -2.87 18.92
CA ASN A 117 -19.46 -2.65 19.69
C ASN A 117 -19.22 -1.84 20.98
N GLU A 118 -18.00 -1.82 21.51
CA GLU A 118 -17.61 -0.98 22.66
C GLU A 118 -17.08 0.42 22.26
N MET A 119 -16.88 0.72 20.97
CA MET A 119 -16.14 1.93 20.56
C MET A 119 -16.99 3.18 20.25
N ASP A 120 -16.83 4.14 21.15
CA ASP A 120 -16.44 5.56 20.98
C ASP A 120 -17.07 6.35 19.80
N TRP A 121 -17.77 7.44 20.13
CA TRP A 121 -18.43 8.38 19.21
C TRP A 121 -17.53 8.92 18.09
N ARG A 122 -16.22 8.86 18.29
CA ARG A 122 -15.18 9.26 17.33
C ARG A 122 -15.18 8.40 16.08
N VAL A 123 -15.29 7.07 16.20
CA VAL A 123 -15.31 6.15 15.05
C VAL A 123 -16.59 6.36 14.22
N LYS A 124 -17.73 6.65 14.87
CA LYS A 124 -18.98 7.00 14.18
C LYS A 124 -18.88 8.35 13.47
N ALA A 125 -18.29 9.35 14.11
CA ALA A 125 -18.05 10.66 13.50
C ALA A 125 -17.15 10.53 12.27
N GLU A 126 -16.08 9.74 12.38
CA GLU A 126 -15.18 9.41 11.27
C GLU A 126 -15.94 8.79 10.10
N ASN A 127 -16.66 7.68 10.33
CA ASN A 127 -17.45 7.01 9.29
C ASN A 127 -18.46 7.96 8.60
N LYS A 128 -19.04 8.89 9.36
CA LYS A 128 -19.96 9.89 8.81
C LYS A 128 -19.22 10.87 7.89
N VAL A 129 -18.09 11.43 8.31
CA VAL A 129 -17.33 12.36 7.47
C VAL A 129 -16.79 11.63 6.23
N VAL A 130 -16.39 10.36 6.35
CA VAL A 130 -16.00 9.51 5.21
C VAL A 130 -17.13 9.42 4.22
N SER A 131 -18.32 9.05 4.69
CA SER A 131 -19.49 8.87 3.82
C SER A 131 -19.86 10.17 3.08
N LEU A 132 -19.65 11.33 3.72
CA LEU A 132 -19.86 12.64 3.09
C LEU A 132 -18.81 12.93 2.01
N ALA A 133 -17.55 12.62 2.27
CA ALA A 133 -16.48 12.80 1.30
C ALA A 133 -16.67 11.92 0.06
N ILE A 134 -17.07 10.65 0.25
CA ILE A 134 -17.40 9.72 -0.84
C ILE A 134 -18.57 10.27 -1.68
N LYS A 135 -19.66 10.67 -1.02
CA LYS A 135 -20.83 11.25 -1.71
C LYS A 135 -20.45 12.52 -2.49
N GLY A 136 -19.62 13.38 -1.90
CA GLY A 136 -19.11 14.59 -2.56
C GLY A 136 -18.24 14.28 -3.77
N TRP A 137 -17.34 13.30 -3.65
CA TRP A 137 -16.50 12.84 -4.74
C TRP A 137 -17.31 12.25 -5.90
N ASN A 138 -18.21 11.30 -5.60
CA ASN A 138 -19.06 10.66 -6.61
C ASN A 138 -19.94 11.69 -7.35
N LYS A 139 -20.42 12.72 -6.64
CA LYS A 139 -21.17 13.82 -7.25
C LYS A 139 -20.30 14.67 -8.19
N LEU A 140 -19.03 14.89 -7.84
CA LEU A 140 -18.10 15.66 -8.65
C LEU A 140 -17.68 14.88 -9.91
N GLU A 141 -17.38 13.59 -9.75
CA GLU A 141 -16.96 12.67 -10.81
C GLU A 141 -18.05 12.42 -11.85
N ASN A 142 -19.29 12.20 -11.42
CA ASN A 142 -20.42 11.97 -12.33
C ASN A 142 -21.06 13.25 -12.88
N SER A 143 -20.51 14.43 -12.55
CA SER A 143 -21.07 15.69 -13.01
C SER A 143 -20.78 15.93 -14.49
N LYS A 144 -21.81 16.37 -15.23
CA LYS A 144 -21.69 16.82 -16.63
C LYS A 144 -21.17 18.26 -16.77
N VAL A 145 -21.00 18.98 -15.65
CA VAL A 145 -20.53 20.37 -15.65
C VAL A 145 -19.03 20.42 -15.97
N SER A 146 -18.66 21.17 -17.02
CA SER A 146 -17.28 21.26 -17.51
C SER A 146 -16.27 21.75 -16.47
N ILE A 147 -16.69 22.62 -15.55
CA ILE A 147 -15.85 23.08 -14.43
C ILE A 147 -15.53 21.94 -13.46
N ASN A 148 -16.50 21.08 -13.15
CA ASN A 148 -16.29 19.94 -12.25
C ASN A 148 -15.37 18.90 -12.91
N GLN A 149 -15.54 18.66 -14.21
CA GLN A 149 -14.66 17.77 -14.97
C GLN A 149 -13.20 18.27 -14.98
N LYS A 150 -12.99 19.58 -15.18
CA LYS A 150 -11.65 20.19 -15.08
C LYS A 150 -11.06 20.02 -13.67
N ILE A 151 -11.86 20.20 -12.62
CA ILE A 151 -11.42 19.97 -11.23
C ILE A 151 -11.04 18.49 -11.02
N VAL A 152 -11.85 17.54 -11.50
CA VAL A 152 -11.55 16.10 -11.38
C VAL A 152 -10.25 15.75 -12.10
N VAL A 153 -10.05 16.24 -13.33
CA VAL A 153 -8.80 16.03 -14.08
C VAL A 153 -7.61 16.63 -13.34
N PHE A 154 -7.75 17.84 -12.79
CA PHE A 154 -6.71 18.50 -12.02
C PHE A 154 -6.36 17.71 -10.74
N ILE A 155 -7.35 17.26 -9.97
CA ILE A 155 -7.13 16.45 -8.77
C ILE A 155 -6.48 15.11 -9.13
N ARG A 156 -6.96 14.42 -10.17
CA ARG A 156 -6.35 13.17 -10.65
C ARG A 156 -4.89 13.39 -11.04
N ARG A 157 -4.58 14.49 -11.73
CA ARG A 157 -3.20 14.87 -12.07
C ARG A 157 -2.35 15.10 -10.82
N LEU A 158 -2.85 15.84 -9.84
CA LEU A 158 -2.17 16.06 -8.55
C LEU A 158 -1.91 14.74 -7.81
N LEU A 159 -2.92 13.87 -7.70
CA LEU A 159 -2.78 12.58 -7.01
C LEU A 159 -1.83 11.64 -7.74
N SER A 160 -1.82 11.63 -9.08
CA SER A 160 -0.88 10.84 -9.88
C SER A 160 0.57 11.31 -9.77
N SER A 161 0.78 12.56 -9.33
CA SER A 161 2.11 13.13 -9.11
C SER A 161 2.76 12.69 -7.80
N ILE A 162 2.01 12.01 -6.91
CA ILE A 162 2.54 11.55 -5.64
C ILE A 162 3.50 10.39 -5.89
N PRO A 163 4.77 10.46 -5.41
CA PRO A 163 5.75 9.40 -5.61
C PRO A 163 5.21 8.05 -5.14
N TYR A 164 5.41 7.00 -5.95
CA TYR A 164 4.94 5.66 -5.58
C TYR A 164 5.65 5.12 -4.32
N ASP A 165 6.91 5.52 -4.08
CA ASP A 165 7.67 5.16 -2.87
C ASP A 165 6.97 5.58 -1.57
N GLU A 166 6.17 6.66 -1.63
CA GLU A 166 5.36 7.12 -0.51
C GLU A 166 4.29 6.09 -0.15
N ASN A 167 3.70 5.42 -1.15
CA ASN A 167 2.73 4.35 -0.94
C ASN A 167 3.42 3.06 -0.46
N CYS A 168 4.64 2.77 -0.92
CA CYS A 168 5.47 1.70 -0.38
C CYS A 168 5.66 1.86 1.13
N LEU A 169 6.13 3.03 1.59
CA LEU A 169 6.31 3.31 3.02
C LEU A 169 4.99 3.27 3.79
N ARG A 170 3.92 3.81 3.23
CA ARG A 170 2.60 3.83 3.87
C ARG A 170 2.00 2.45 4.09
N SER A 171 2.42 1.44 3.32
CA SER A 171 1.95 0.07 3.47
C SER A 171 2.41 -0.57 4.79
N PHE A 172 3.52 -0.11 5.37
CA PHE A 172 4.07 -0.69 6.60
C PHE A 172 3.23 -0.34 7.84
N PRO A 173 2.55 -1.32 8.45
CA PRO A 173 1.73 -1.09 9.64
C PRO A 173 2.59 -0.86 10.88
N ARG A 174 1.96 -0.41 11.96
CA ARG A 174 2.65 -0.18 13.24
C ARG A 174 3.20 -1.49 13.81
N LYS A 175 4.33 -1.43 14.52
CA LYS A 175 4.91 -2.57 15.26
C LYS A 175 3.86 -3.36 16.06
N SER A 176 3.01 -2.67 16.83
CA SER A 176 1.97 -3.34 17.63
C SER A 176 0.91 -4.07 16.81
N VAL A 177 0.63 -3.62 15.58
CA VAL A 177 -0.30 -4.29 14.67
C VAL A 177 0.36 -5.52 14.07
N MET A 178 1.63 -5.41 13.64
CA MET A 178 2.41 -6.56 13.15
C MET A 178 2.50 -7.67 14.19
N ILE A 179 2.86 -7.33 15.44
CA ILE A 179 2.96 -8.28 16.55
C ILE A 179 1.61 -8.98 16.78
N ARG A 180 0.51 -8.21 16.81
CA ARG A 180 -0.83 -8.78 17.03
C ARG A 180 -1.20 -9.75 15.92
N GLU A 181 -1.01 -9.39 14.65
CA GLU A 181 -1.37 -10.25 13.51
C GLU A 181 -0.57 -11.56 13.52
N ILE A 182 0.73 -11.49 13.82
CA ILE A 182 1.58 -12.68 13.94
C ILE A 182 1.16 -13.56 15.12
N ASN A 183 0.83 -12.95 16.26
CA ASN A 183 0.35 -13.70 17.43
C ASN A 183 -1.01 -14.36 17.17
N GLU A 184 -1.90 -13.70 16.43
CA GLU A 184 -3.19 -14.26 15.98
C GLU A 184 -2.96 -15.45 15.02
N GLU A 185 -2.08 -15.32 14.03
CA GLU A 185 -1.69 -16.42 13.14
C GLU A 185 -1.13 -17.62 13.91
N HIS A 186 -0.23 -17.36 14.87
CA HIS A 186 0.33 -18.41 15.71
C HIS A 186 -0.76 -19.12 16.53
N ARG A 187 -1.68 -18.36 17.13
CA ARG A 187 -2.83 -18.91 17.86
C ARG A 187 -3.75 -19.76 16.99
N GLU A 188 -3.99 -19.36 15.74
CA GLU A 188 -4.81 -20.13 14.80
C GLU A 188 -4.12 -21.42 14.32
N SER A 189 -2.78 -21.42 14.28
CA SER A 189 -1.99 -22.61 13.92
C SER A 189 -1.91 -23.68 15.02
N LEU A 190 -2.20 -23.32 16.28
CA LEU A 190 -2.15 -24.25 17.41
C LEU A 190 -3.41 -25.13 17.48
N PRO A 191 -3.28 -26.43 17.84
CA PRO A 191 -4.44 -27.30 18.05
C PRO A 191 -5.32 -26.75 19.18
N LYS A 192 -6.65 -26.71 18.98
CA LYS A 192 -7.64 -26.23 19.98
C LYS A 192 -7.53 -26.88 21.37
N VAL A 193 -6.90 -28.05 21.46
CA VAL A 193 -6.67 -28.80 22.71
C VAL A 193 -5.58 -28.14 23.57
N VAL A 194 -4.57 -27.51 22.96
CA VAL A 194 -3.45 -26.84 23.66
C VAL A 194 -3.87 -25.45 24.18
N LEU A 195 -4.85 -24.82 23.53
CA LEU A 195 -5.42 -23.53 23.92
C LEU A 195 -6.02 -23.50 25.33
N THR A 196 -6.27 -24.65 25.99
CA THR A 196 -6.86 -24.66 27.35
C THR A 196 -5.79 -24.71 28.45
N ALA A 197 -4.58 -25.18 28.13
CA ALA A 197 -3.45 -25.25 29.07
C ALA A 197 -2.62 -23.95 29.07
N ASP A 198 -2.50 -23.29 27.91
CA ASP A 198 -1.65 -22.10 27.76
C ASP A 198 -2.35 -20.76 28.07
N ILE A 199 -3.63 -20.78 28.47
CA ILE A 199 -4.33 -19.57 28.96
C ILE A 199 -3.74 -19.08 30.28
N GLU A 200 -3.05 -19.93 31.05
CA GLU A 200 -2.38 -19.54 32.29
C GLU A 200 -0.98 -18.92 32.06
N SER A 201 -0.38 -19.06 30.87
CA SER A 201 0.89 -18.43 30.50
C SER A 201 0.68 -17.22 29.59
N ASP A 202 -0.11 -16.26 30.04
CA ASP A 202 -0.49 -15.06 29.30
C ASP A 202 0.65 -14.01 29.28
N VAL A 203 1.87 -14.37 28.84
CA VAL A 203 2.97 -13.44 28.49
C VAL A 203 3.88 -14.09 27.44
N VAL A 204 3.44 -14.17 26.19
CA VAL A 204 4.39 -14.32 25.07
C VAL A 204 5.06 -12.95 24.89
N SER A 205 6.37 -12.90 25.12
CA SER A 205 7.20 -11.69 25.15
C SER A 205 6.90 -10.76 23.98
N LEU A 206 6.51 -9.50 24.29
CA LEU A 206 6.22 -8.43 23.33
C LEU A 206 7.41 -8.02 22.44
N ASP A 207 8.57 -8.64 22.66
CA ASP A 207 9.85 -8.25 22.06
C ASP A 207 10.29 -9.13 20.89
N GLN A 208 9.73 -10.34 20.71
CA GLN A 208 10.17 -11.25 19.65
C GLN A 208 9.10 -11.44 18.57
N LEU A 209 9.21 -10.63 17.51
CA LEU A 209 8.43 -10.81 16.29
C LEU A 209 8.93 -12.06 15.55
N LYS A 210 8.03 -12.97 15.15
CA LYS A 210 8.37 -13.97 14.12
C LYS A 210 8.83 -13.21 12.87
N PRO A 211 9.93 -13.62 12.21
CA PRO A 211 10.38 -12.97 10.99
C PRO A 211 9.27 -12.89 9.93
N ILE A 212 9.07 -11.70 9.36
CA ILE A 212 8.08 -11.46 8.31
C ILE A 212 8.68 -11.93 6.98
N PRO A 213 7.98 -12.78 6.20
CA PRO A 213 8.47 -13.22 4.91
C PRO A 213 8.46 -12.06 3.89
N VAL A 214 9.56 -11.92 3.16
CA VAL A 214 9.72 -11.03 2.00
C VAL A 214 9.70 -11.88 0.74
N TYR A 215 8.61 -11.82 -0.01
CA TYR A 215 8.43 -12.54 -1.26
C TYR A 215 8.98 -11.74 -2.44
N HIS A 216 9.79 -12.39 -3.26
CA HIS A 216 10.37 -11.81 -4.46
C HIS A 216 10.49 -12.84 -5.60
N PRO A 217 10.59 -12.39 -6.87
CA PRO A 217 10.92 -13.26 -8.00
C PRO A 217 12.32 -13.87 -7.86
N ARG A 218 12.57 -15.02 -8.49
CA ARG A 218 13.84 -15.75 -8.34
C ARG A 218 15.04 -15.02 -8.93
N PHE A 219 14.80 -14.23 -9.98
CA PHE A 219 15.86 -13.45 -10.64
C PHE A 219 16.25 -12.19 -9.88
N GLN A 220 15.50 -11.83 -8.84
CA GLN A 220 15.77 -10.66 -8.02
C GLN A 220 16.69 -11.02 -6.85
N GLU A 221 17.79 -10.28 -6.71
CA GLU A 221 18.72 -10.48 -5.60
C GLU A 221 18.15 -9.94 -4.27
N PRO A 222 18.11 -10.75 -3.19
CA PRO A 222 17.59 -10.29 -1.90
C PRO A 222 18.38 -9.12 -1.29
N GLN A 223 19.70 -9.05 -1.50
CA GLN A 223 20.54 -7.97 -0.98
C GLN A 223 20.19 -6.63 -1.61
N ALA A 224 19.82 -6.62 -2.89
CA ALA A 224 19.35 -5.41 -3.57
C ALA A 224 18.01 -4.92 -3.02
N ILE A 225 17.12 -5.83 -2.61
CA ILE A 225 15.86 -5.47 -1.93
C ILE A 225 16.17 -4.83 -0.57
N LEU A 226 17.06 -5.47 0.21
CA LEU A 226 17.44 -4.99 1.53
C LEU A 226 18.08 -3.59 1.44
N SER A 227 19.05 -3.39 0.55
CA SER A 227 19.70 -2.09 0.35
C SER A 227 18.69 -1.01 -0.06
N GLN A 228 17.74 -1.33 -0.93
CA GLN A 228 16.66 -0.43 -1.32
C GLN A 228 15.76 -0.06 -0.11
N MET A 229 15.46 -1.00 0.79
CA MET A 229 14.70 -0.73 2.01
C MET A 229 15.46 0.22 2.96
N HIS A 230 16.79 0.07 3.09
CA HIS A 230 17.64 1.00 3.85
C HIS A 230 17.68 2.40 3.21
N GLU A 231 17.74 2.47 1.89
CA GLU A 231 17.66 3.74 1.14
C GLU A 231 16.31 4.43 1.36
N PHE A 232 15.20 3.70 1.24
CA PHE A 232 13.85 4.22 1.51
C PHE A 232 13.72 4.78 2.92
N ARG A 233 14.25 4.08 3.92
CA ARG A 233 14.24 4.55 5.32
C ARG A 233 15.02 5.86 5.45
N SER A 234 16.26 5.91 4.96
CA SER A 234 17.18 7.03 5.20
C SER A 234 16.82 8.27 4.38
N SER A 235 16.68 8.12 3.06
CA SER A 235 16.48 9.22 2.10
C SER A 235 15.11 9.90 2.26
N LEU A 236 14.05 9.11 2.42
CA LEU A 236 12.68 9.62 2.44
C LEU A 236 12.30 10.23 3.80
N THR A 237 12.94 9.82 4.90
CA THR A 237 12.62 10.36 6.24
C THR A 237 12.86 11.87 6.32
N ALA A 238 14.01 12.36 5.85
CA ALA A 238 14.30 13.80 5.86
C ALA A 238 13.36 14.56 4.91
N TYR A 239 13.12 14.00 3.73
CA TYR A 239 12.21 14.55 2.73
C TYR A 239 10.79 14.73 3.28
N HIS A 240 10.17 13.67 3.81
CA HIS A 240 8.79 13.75 4.31
C HIS A 240 8.68 14.64 5.56
N LYS A 241 9.70 14.75 6.41
CA LYS A 241 9.71 15.70 7.54
C LYS A 241 9.61 17.15 7.05
N LYS A 242 10.48 17.53 6.12
CA LYS A 242 10.52 18.90 5.55
C LYS A 242 9.19 19.25 4.88
N TRP A 243 8.69 18.36 4.02
CA TRP A 243 7.47 18.62 3.25
C TRP A 243 6.19 18.52 4.09
N ALA A 244 6.15 17.67 5.12
CA ALA A 244 5.06 17.70 6.10
C ALA A 244 4.98 19.07 6.78
N TYR A 245 6.10 19.61 7.25
CA TYR A 245 6.11 20.94 7.86
C TYR A 245 5.61 22.03 6.91
N LEU A 246 6.08 22.04 5.66
CA LEU A 246 5.62 22.98 4.64
C LEU A 246 4.12 22.85 4.34
N CYS A 247 3.60 21.63 4.23
CA CYS A 247 2.16 21.40 4.03
C CYS A 247 1.34 21.88 5.23
N ALA A 248 1.83 21.65 6.47
CA ALA A 248 1.17 22.13 7.68
C ALA A 248 1.07 23.65 7.73
N LEU A 249 2.08 24.37 7.23
CA LEU A 249 2.06 25.82 7.10
C LEU A 249 1.15 26.29 5.93
N GLY A 250 1.07 25.51 4.85
CA GLY A 250 0.21 25.80 3.70
C GLY A 250 -1.30 25.69 3.98
N ILE A 251 -1.70 24.83 4.93
CA ILE A 251 -3.12 24.66 5.31
C ILE A 251 -3.76 25.98 5.76
N PRO A 252 -3.26 26.70 6.80
CA PRO A 252 -3.87 27.96 7.23
C PRO A 252 -3.84 29.03 6.13
N LEU A 253 -2.78 29.05 5.32
CA LEU A 253 -2.66 29.98 4.20
C LEU A 253 -3.73 29.75 3.12
N SER A 254 -4.21 28.51 2.97
CA SER A 254 -5.27 28.16 2.03
C SER A 254 -6.69 28.40 2.57
N LEU A 255 -6.87 28.69 3.86
CA LEU A 255 -8.20 28.89 4.47
C LEU A 255 -8.98 30.07 3.91
N PRO A 256 -8.38 31.22 3.55
CA PRO A 256 -9.11 32.32 2.92
C PRO A 256 -9.82 31.91 1.64
N ALA A 257 -9.24 30.98 0.86
CA ALA A 257 -9.87 30.46 -0.35
C ALA A 257 -11.14 29.62 -0.06
N ALA A 258 -11.30 29.08 1.15
CA ALA A 258 -12.50 28.36 1.56
C ALA A 258 -13.71 29.26 1.81
N LEU A 259 -13.52 30.58 1.93
CA LEU A 259 -14.61 31.54 2.14
C LEU A 259 -15.39 31.84 0.83
N ILE A 260 -14.88 31.41 -0.32
CA ILE A 260 -15.50 31.64 -1.62
C ILE A 260 -16.49 30.48 -1.91
N PRO A 261 -17.81 30.73 -1.95
CA PRO A 261 -18.83 29.67 -2.04
C PRO A 261 -18.92 28.99 -3.42
N VAL A 262 -18.22 29.49 -4.44
CA VAL A 262 -18.31 29.03 -5.84
C VAL A 262 -17.41 27.82 -6.12
N LEU A 263 -16.31 27.64 -5.37
CA LEU A 263 -15.32 26.60 -5.63
C LEU A 263 -14.97 25.83 -4.34
N PRO A 264 -14.81 24.50 -4.40
CA PRO A 264 -14.23 23.76 -3.29
C PRO A 264 -12.79 24.25 -3.06
N ASN A 265 -12.35 24.35 -1.79
CA ASN A 265 -10.97 24.70 -1.46
C ASN A 265 -10.00 23.55 -1.79
N VAL A 266 -9.83 23.25 -3.08
CA VAL A 266 -8.93 22.20 -3.59
C VAL A 266 -7.51 22.38 -3.05
N PRO A 267 -6.92 23.60 -3.01
CA PRO A 267 -5.58 23.79 -2.44
C PRO A 267 -5.48 23.36 -0.99
N GLY A 268 -6.43 23.76 -0.14
CA GLY A 268 -6.41 23.39 1.28
C GLY A 268 -6.63 21.91 1.52
N PHE A 269 -7.57 21.29 0.79
CA PHE A 269 -7.74 19.84 0.84
C PHE A 269 -6.49 19.10 0.36
N TYR A 270 -5.83 19.58 -0.69
CA TYR A 270 -4.58 18.99 -1.18
C TYR A 270 -3.45 19.11 -0.16
N PHE A 271 -3.23 20.28 0.47
CA PHE A 271 -2.20 20.42 1.50
C PHE A 271 -2.48 19.54 2.72
N ALA A 272 -3.74 19.44 3.16
CA ALA A 272 -4.13 18.55 4.25
C ALA A 272 -3.88 17.07 3.89
N TYR A 273 -4.26 16.68 2.67
CA TYR A 273 -4.02 15.35 2.14
C TYR A 273 -2.52 15.03 2.04
N ARG A 274 -1.71 15.94 1.47
CA ARG A 274 -0.25 15.75 1.35
C ARG A 274 0.42 15.70 2.71
N LEU A 275 0.04 16.57 3.64
CA LEU A 275 0.50 16.50 5.03
C LEU A 275 0.26 15.11 5.62
N TYR A 276 -0.96 14.58 5.46
CA TYR A 276 -1.28 13.24 5.91
C TYR A 276 -0.38 12.18 5.27
N CYS A 277 -0.20 12.23 3.94
CA CYS A 277 0.60 11.24 3.23
C CYS A 277 2.06 11.26 3.74
N HIS A 278 2.66 12.45 3.89
CA HIS A 278 4.00 12.59 4.47
C HIS A 278 4.07 12.06 5.90
N LEU A 279 3.07 12.34 6.75
CA LEU A 279 3.04 11.83 8.13
C LEU A 279 2.89 10.31 8.20
N GLN A 280 2.15 9.70 7.29
CA GLN A 280 2.03 8.25 7.23
C GLN A 280 3.29 7.60 6.69
N ALA A 281 3.90 8.16 5.64
CA ALA A 281 5.19 7.69 5.15
C ALA A 281 6.27 7.78 6.23
N LEU A 282 6.28 8.82 7.06
CA LEU A 282 7.20 8.92 8.21
C LEU A 282 6.97 7.83 9.26
N ARG A 283 5.71 7.50 9.55
CA ARG A 283 5.39 6.39 10.45
C ARG A 283 5.82 5.07 9.84
N GLY A 284 5.56 4.88 8.55
CA GLY A 284 5.98 3.74 7.75
C GLY A 284 7.49 3.54 7.76
N ALA A 285 8.26 4.58 7.50
CA ALA A 285 9.73 4.57 7.57
C ALA A 285 10.23 4.23 8.99
N GLY A 286 9.55 4.70 10.03
CA GLY A 286 9.84 4.31 11.41
C GLY A 286 9.57 2.83 11.68
N ASN A 287 8.46 2.30 11.19
CA ASN A 287 8.11 0.87 11.32
C ASN A 287 9.05 -0.02 10.51
N LEU A 288 9.38 0.40 9.28
CA LEU A 288 10.38 -0.25 8.43
C LEU A 288 11.74 -0.27 9.12
N GLY A 289 12.12 0.82 9.78
CA GLY A 289 13.36 0.89 10.55
C GLY A 289 13.47 -0.11 11.69
N TYR A 290 12.34 -0.56 12.25
CA TYR A 290 12.30 -1.67 13.21
C TYR A 290 12.47 -3.02 12.49
N LEU A 291 11.86 -3.22 11.33
CA LEU A 291 12.03 -4.46 10.56
C LEU A 291 13.47 -4.67 10.05
N LEU A 292 14.17 -3.57 9.80
CA LEU A 292 15.57 -3.54 9.36
C LEU A 292 16.56 -3.56 10.54
N GLU A 293 16.11 -3.79 11.77
CA GLU A 293 17.02 -3.87 12.92
C GLU A 293 17.77 -5.21 12.92
N SER A 294 19.08 -5.14 12.69
CA SER A 294 20.02 -6.27 12.71
C SER A 294 20.79 -6.33 14.03
N ASN A 295 21.20 -7.53 14.42
CA ASN A 295 22.05 -7.73 15.61
C ASN A 295 23.55 -7.51 15.32
N SER A 296 23.91 -7.44 14.04
CA SER A 296 25.28 -7.28 13.53
C SER A 296 25.45 -5.89 12.92
N ALA A 297 26.68 -5.37 12.95
CA ALA A 297 27.00 -4.07 12.35
C ALA A 297 26.96 -4.09 10.81
N ASP A 298 27.00 -5.28 10.21
CA ASP A 298 26.92 -5.48 8.77
C ASP A 298 25.45 -5.71 8.35
N ASP A 299 24.98 -4.92 7.38
CA ASP A 299 23.62 -4.98 6.82
C ASP A 299 23.49 -6.18 5.84
N THR A 300 23.70 -7.41 6.34
CA THR A 300 23.54 -8.64 5.54
C THR A 300 22.15 -9.27 5.72
N ILE A 301 21.70 -10.05 4.71
CA ILE A 301 20.42 -10.77 4.76
C ILE A 301 20.33 -11.69 5.98
N GLU A 302 21.41 -12.40 6.29
CA GLU A 302 21.46 -13.39 7.38
C GLU A 302 21.35 -12.76 8.77
N ASP A 303 21.73 -11.48 8.88
CA ASP A 303 21.71 -10.72 10.12
C ASP A 303 20.36 -10.05 10.42
N THR A 304 19.39 -10.13 9.50
CA THR A 304 18.07 -9.52 9.70
C THR A 304 17.25 -10.28 10.74
N THR A 305 16.92 -9.63 11.86
CA THR A 305 16.20 -10.27 12.98
C THR A 305 14.73 -10.51 12.67
N HIS A 306 14.12 -9.64 11.86
CA HIS A 306 12.67 -9.54 11.70
C HIS A 306 12.18 -9.79 10.27
N LEU A 307 13.08 -10.14 9.34
CA LEU A 307 12.76 -10.40 7.94
C LEU A 307 13.29 -11.78 7.51
N THR A 308 12.61 -12.42 6.56
CA THR A 308 13.09 -13.65 5.94
C THR A 308 12.79 -13.60 4.45
N PHE A 309 13.82 -13.65 3.62
CA PHE A 309 13.65 -13.56 2.17
C PHE A 309 13.29 -14.93 1.60
N SER A 310 12.27 -14.95 0.74
CA SER A 310 11.73 -16.18 0.15
C SER A 310 11.41 -15.95 -1.33
N SER A 311 12.14 -16.63 -2.20
CA SER A 311 11.88 -16.57 -3.64
C SER A 311 10.64 -17.38 -4.00
N VAL A 312 9.69 -16.78 -4.73
CA VAL A 312 8.45 -17.45 -5.14
C VAL A 312 8.47 -17.64 -6.66
N PRO A 313 8.66 -18.87 -7.17
CA PRO A 313 8.78 -19.13 -8.61
C PRO A 313 7.56 -18.66 -9.43
N GLY A 314 6.37 -18.70 -8.84
CA GLY A 314 5.15 -18.26 -9.54
C GLY A 314 5.12 -16.76 -9.85
N LEU A 315 5.93 -15.93 -9.17
CA LEU A 315 6.08 -14.51 -9.50
C LEU A 315 6.92 -14.28 -10.77
N ASP A 316 7.65 -15.29 -11.25
CA ASP A 316 8.46 -15.18 -12.46
C ASP A 316 7.59 -15.27 -13.73
N ASN A 317 6.46 -16.00 -13.65
CA ASN A 317 5.61 -16.32 -14.81
C ASN A 317 5.17 -15.09 -15.63
N PRO A 318 4.69 -13.99 -15.00
CA PRO A 318 4.29 -12.80 -15.77
C PRO A 318 5.44 -12.18 -16.56
N TYR A 319 6.65 -12.21 -15.99
CA TYR A 319 7.85 -11.66 -16.64
C TYR A 319 8.30 -12.53 -17.80
N LEU A 320 8.28 -13.86 -17.63
CA LEU A 320 8.64 -14.82 -18.66
C LEU A 320 7.65 -14.81 -19.83
N ALA A 321 6.34 -14.77 -19.53
CA ALA A 321 5.29 -14.76 -20.54
C ALA A 321 5.35 -13.53 -21.48
N SER A 322 5.87 -12.40 -20.98
CA SER A 322 5.99 -11.17 -21.75
C SER A 322 7.12 -11.19 -22.80
N GLY A 323 8.08 -12.12 -22.68
CA GLY A 323 9.31 -12.12 -23.49
C GLY A 323 10.20 -10.87 -23.30
N LEU A 324 9.85 -9.96 -22.39
CA LEU A 324 10.58 -8.72 -22.12
C LEU A 324 11.96 -9.02 -21.53
N PHE A 325 12.03 -10.04 -20.67
CA PHE A 325 13.26 -10.45 -20.01
C PHE A 325 14.30 -11.02 -20.98
N GLU A 326 13.87 -11.77 -22.00
CA GLU A 326 14.76 -12.31 -23.04
C GLU A 326 15.33 -11.19 -23.90
N LYS A 327 14.50 -10.22 -24.31
CA LYS A 327 14.96 -9.03 -25.04
C LYS A 327 16.01 -8.23 -24.25
N ILE A 328 15.81 -8.07 -22.95
CA ILE A 328 16.77 -7.36 -22.09
C ILE A 328 18.09 -8.11 -21.97
N LYS A 329 18.04 -9.45 -21.93
CA LYS A 329 19.25 -10.29 -21.83
C LYS A 329 20.02 -10.40 -23.14
N GLU A 330 19.32 -10.43 -24.28
CA GLU A 330 19.93 -10.50 -25.62
C GLU A 330 20.61 -9.20 -26.03
N GLU A 331 20.13 -8.05 -25.53
CA GLU A 331 20.64 -6.73 -25.92
C GLU A 331 21.99 -6.32 -25.30
N ASN A 332 22.66 -7.15 -24.48
CA ASN A 332 24.07 -7.02 -24.04
C ASN A 332 24.61 -5.56 -23.92
N LEU A 333 23.89 -4.70 -23.21
CA LEU A 333 24.25 -3.29 -22.99
C LEU A 333 24.27 -3.03 -21.49
N GLU A 334 25.46 -3.09 -20.90
CA GLU A 334 25.70 -3.14 -19.45
C GLU A 334 25.37 -1.86 -18.66
N GLU A 335 24.92 -0.75 -19.27
CA GLU A 335 24.92 0.53 -18.53
C GLU A 335 23.57 1.27 -18.44
N SER A 336 22.52 0.85 -19.17
CA SER A 336 21.24 1.56 -19.13
C SER A 336 20.19 0.86 -18.29
N GLU A 337 19.68 1.57 -17.29
CA GLU A 337 18.54 1.13 -16.48
C GLU A 337 17.28 0.98 -17.35
N ARG A 338 16.58 -0.16 -17.27
CA ARG A 338 15.44 -0.51 -18.14
C ARG A 338 14.22 -0.94 -17.33
N LEU A 339 13.02 -0.76 -17.92
CA LEU A 339 11.75 -1.22 -17.35
C LEU A 339 11.61 -2.74 -17.48
N LEU A 340 11.18 -3.38 -16.41
CA LEU A 340 10.91 -4.83 -16.33
C LEU A 340 9.41 -5.15 -16.30
N ILE A 341 8.54 -4.14 -16.21
CA ILE A 341 7.09 -4.31 -16.18
C ILE A 341 6.39 -3.50 -17.27
N ASN A 342 5.24 -4.00 -17.69
CA ASN A 342 4.29 -3.32 -18.56
C ASN A 342 2.87 -3.47 -17.94
N PRO A 343 1.83 -2.83 -18.49
CA PRO A 343 0.47 -2.93 -17.93
C PRO A 343 -0.08 -4.36 -17.89
N GLU A 344 0.30 -5.22 -18.85
CA GLU A 344 -0.13 -6.62 -18.92
C GLU A 344 0.48 -7.46 -17.80
N ILE A 345 1.78 -7.28 -17.54
CA ILE A 345 2.52 -7.91 -16.43
C ILE A 345 1.89 -7.49 -15.09
N VAL A 346 1.55 -6.21 -14.93
CA VAL A 346 0.88 -5.72 -13.71
C VAL A 346 -0.47 -6.43 -13.51
N ASP A 347 -1.24 -6.63 -14.59
CA ASP A 347 -2.53 -7.31 -14.52
C ASP A 347 -2.37 -8.77 -14.12
N GLN A 348 -1.44 -9.49 -14.76
CA GLN A 348 -1.13 -10.89 -14.43
C GLN A 348 -0.54 -11.07 -13.02
N LEU A 349 0.28 -10.11 -12.55
CA LEU A 349 0.79 -10.11 -11.17
C LEU A 349 -0.35 -9.92 -10.17
N CYS A 350 -1.26 -8.98 -10.42
CA CYS A 350 -2.41 -8.77 -9.54
C CYS A 350 -3.39 -9.94 -9.55
N GLU A 351 -3.54 -10.64 -10.68
CA GLU A 351 -4.37 -11.84 -10.78
C GLU A 351 -3.74 -13.04 -10.05
N SER A 352 -2.44 -13.28 -10.24
CA SER A 352 -1.73 -14.40 -9.61
C SER A 352 -1.57 -14.24 -8.10
N THR A 353 -1.34 -13.01 -7.63
CA THR A 353 -1.21 -12.70 -6.19
C THR A 353 -2.55 -12.39 -5.51
N HIS A 354 -3.62 -12.18 -6.29
CA HIS A 354 -4.92 -11.65 -5.83
C HIS A 354 -4.85 -10.27 -5.13
N LEU A 355 -3.72 -9.55 -5.24
CA LEU A 355 -3.51 -8.23 -4.64
C LEU A 355 -4.01 -7.09 -5.55
N HIS A 356 -5.31 -7.11 -5.88
CA HIS A 356 -5.90 -6.09 -6.75
C HIS A 356 -5.82 -4.66 -6.19
N GLN A 357 -5.68 -4.52 -4.88
CA GLN A 357 -5.53 -3.23 -4.19
C GLN A 357 -4.26 -2.46 -4.58
N VAL A 358 -3.24 -3.18 -5.06
CA VAL A 358 -1.91 -2.64 -5.39
C VAL A 358 -1.81 -2.22 -6.86
N LYS A 359 -2.78 -2.62 -7.71
CA LYS A 359 -2.76 -2.38 -9.17
C LYS A 359 -2.52 -0.90 -9.53
N ASP A 360 -3.27 0.02 -8.93
CA ASP A 360 -3.15 1.45 -9.22
C ASP A 360 -1.80 2.03 -8.80
N ASP A 361 -1.21 1.46 -7.74
CA ASP A 361 0.10 1.88 -7.23
C ASP A 361 1.23 1.34 -8.13
N LEU A 362 1.12 0.11 -8.64
CA LEU A 362 2.04 -0.44 -9.64
C LEU A 362 1.98 0.28 -10.98
N LEU A 363 0.78 0.56 -11.49
CA LEU A 363 0.61 1.33 -12.73
C LEU A 363 1.17 2.75 -12.58
N ARG A 364 1.02 3.35 -11.39
CA ARG A 364 1.64 4.64 -11.08
C ARG A 364 3.16 4.55 -11.06
N ALA A 365 3.71 3.51 -10.43
CA ALA A 365 5.15 3.28 -10.39
C ALA A 365 5.72 3.12 -11.79
N LEU A 366 5.10 2.28 -12.63
CA LEU A 366 5.42 2.14 -14.05
C LEU A 366 5.42 3.50 -14.75
N ALA A 367 4.36 4.29 -14.60
CA ALA A 367 4.25 5.60 -15.27
C ALA A 367 5.31 6.61 -14.80
N GLN A 368 5.70 6.59 -13.52
CA GLN A 368 6.71 7.48 -12.96
C GLN A 368 8.11 7.07 -13.39
N GLU A 369 8.44 5.78 -13.29
CA GLU A 369 9.75 5.25 -13.70
C GLU A 369 9.96 5.38 -15.22
N SER A 370 8.91 5.15 -16.02
CA SER A 370 8.95 5.40 -17.48
C SER A 370 9.31 6.85 -17.80
N ARG A 371 8.73 7.82 -17.07
CA ARG A 371 9.02 9.25 -17.25
C ARG A 371 10.43 9.59 -16.80
N ARG A 372 10.90 9.00 -15.69
CA ARG A 372 12.26 9.23 -15.16
C ARG A 372 13.31 8.74 -16.15
N LEU A 373 13.15 7.52 -16.68
CA LEU A 373 14.08 6.94 -17.65
C LEU A 373 14.10 7.72 -18.96
N LYS A 374 12.92 8.10 -19.49
CA LYS A 374 12.84 8.95 -20.69
C LYS A 374 13.58 10.28 -20.49
N LYS A 375 13.39 10.91 -19.33
CA LYS A 375 14.07 12.16 -18.98
C LYS A 375 15.60 11.97 -18.88
N SER A 376 16.05 10.86 -18.29
CA SER A 376 17.48 10.54 -18.19
C SER A 376 18.14 10.37 -19.56
N LEU A 377 17.45 9.75 -20.51
CA LEU A 377 17.91 9.61 -21.90
C LEU A 377 17.97 10.96 -22.63
N GLU A 378 17.02 11.86 -22.37
CA GLU A 378 17.00 13.21 -22.96
C GLU A 378 18.09 14.14 -22.39
N GLU A 379 18.47 13.96 -21.11
CA GLU A 379 19.49 14.77 -20.42
C GLU A 379 20.93 14.28 -20.66
N SER A 380 21.11 13.06 -21.18
CA SER A 380 22.41 12.50 -21.59
C SER A 380 22.35 12.01 -23.04
N PRO A 381 22.17 12.92 -24.03
CA PRO A 381 22.34 12.53 -25.42
C PRO A 381 23.82 12.20 -25.64
N GLU A 382 24.09 10.97 -26.07
CA GLU A 382 25.43 10.47 -26.45
C GLU A 382 26.19 11.43 -27.39
#